data_AF-A0A7J4I8C7-F1
#
_entry.id   AF-A0A7J4I8C7-F1
#
_cell.length_a   1.000
_cell.length_b   1.000
_cell.length_c   1.000
_cell.angle_alpha   90.00
_cell.angle_beta   90.00
_cell.angle_gamma   90.00
#
_symmetry.space_group_name_H-M   'P 1'
#
loop_
_entity.id
_entity.type
_entity.pdbx_description
1 polymer ?
#
loop_
_entity_poly.entity_id
_entity_poly.type
_entity_poly.pdbx_seq_one_letter_code
_entity_poly.pdbx_strand_id
1 'polypeptide(L)'
;MALFQFDTAILLEKKWGVFVQPGFSTSNPMNASIVGCAEATGFVPVILLEAANNTGIRLDSSNSNCIVVGGDSDTGFLMAGDRLKYAILQGGEK
;
A
#
# COMPACT_ATOMS: atom_id res chain seq x y z
N MET A 1 9.28 -0.07 12.14
CA MET A 1 8.47 -0.18 10.91
C MET A 1 6.97 -0.37 11.15
N ALA A 2 6.52 -1.09 12.20
CA ALA A 2 5.09 -1.36 12.40
C ALA A 2 4.21 -0.10 12.64
N LEU A 3 4.72 0.90 13.37
CA LEU A 3 3.95 2.10 13.77
C LEU A 3 3.32 2.88 12.60
N PHE A 4 4.04 3.03 11.48
CA PHE A 4 3.57 3.83 10.35
C PHE A 4 2.43 3.16 9.55
N GLN A 5 2.46 1.82 9.46
CA GLN A 5 1.38 1.05 8.83
C GLN A 5 0.08 1.19 9.63
N PHE A 6 0.17 1.22 10.96
CA PHE A 6 -0.98 1.45 11.82
C PHE A 6 -1.53 2.88 11.70
N ASP A 7 -0.67 3.90 11.68
CA ASP A 7 -1.11 5.30 11.58
C ASP A 7 -1.81 5.61 10.26
N THR A 8 -1.34 5.01 9.17
CA THR A 8 -1.94 5.20 7.83
C THR A 8 -3.30 4.49 7.74
N ALA A 9 -3.40 3.27 8.27
CA ALA A 9 -4.66 2.53 8.35
C ALA A 9 -5.72 3.28 9.16
N ILE A 10 -5.35 3.79 10.34
CA ILE A 10 -6.23 4.54 11.23
C ILE A 10 -6.73 5.84 10.59
N LEU A 11 -5.86 6.55 9.86
CA LEU A 11 -6.26 7.78 9.16
C LEU A 11 -7.30 7.49 8.08
N LEU A 12 -7.07 6.43 7.28
CA LEU A 12 -7.95 6.05 6.18
C LEU A 12 -9.35 5.63 6.69
N GLU A 13 -9.38 4.88 7.78
CA GLU A 13 -10.61 4.46 8.44
C GLU A 13 -11.40 5.66 8.97
N LYS A 14 -10.74 6.55 9.74
CA LYS A 14 -11.41 7.68 10.40
C LYS A 14 -11.91 8.77 9.45
N LYS A 15 -11.25 8.98 8.31
CA LYS A 15 -11.55 10.10 7.41
C LYS A 15 -12.43 9.72 6.22
N TRP A 16 -12.31 8.50 5.70
CA TRP A 16 -13.05 8.07 4.50
C TRP A 16 -13.88 6.80 4.72
N GLY A 17 -13.92 6.25 5.95
CA GLY A 17 -14.60 4.97 6.21
C GLY A 17 -13.95 3.79 5.50
N VAL A 18 -12.66 3.93 5.13
CA VAL A 18 -11.91 2.93 4.37
C VAL A 18 -11.24 1.98 5.34
N PHE A 19 -11.64 0.70 5.31
CA PHE A 19 -11.05 -0.35 6.13
C PHE A 19 -9.72 -0.81 5.53
N VAL A 20 -8.64 -0.64 6.28
CA VAL A 20 -7.29 -1.09 5.88
C VAL A 20 -6.91 -2.29 6.72
N GLN A 21 -6.69 -3.44 6.08
CA GLN A 21 -6.24 -4.65 6.74
C GLN A 21 -4.79 -4.94 6.36
N PRO A 22 -3.85 -5.04 7.31
CA PRO A 22 -2.50 -5.50 7.00
C PRO A 22 -2.56 -6.95 6.52
N GLY A 23 -1.89 -7.23 5.39
CA GLY A 23 -1.83 -8.55 4.76
C GLY A 23 -0.38 -8.96 4.47
N PHE A 24 -0.17 -10.25 4.20
CA PHE A 24 1.13 -10.79 3.82
C PHE A 24 1.17 -11.00 2.31
N SER A 25 2.28 -10.66 1.65
CA SER A 25 2.48 -10.93 0.21
C SER A 25 3.10 -12.30 -0.06
N THR A 26 3.55 -13.01 0.98
CA THR A 26 4.16 -14.33 0.90
C THR A 26 3.66 -15.25 2.02
N SER A 27 4.00 -16.54 1.92
CA SER A 27 3.82 -17.52 3.00
C SER A 27 4.33 -16.96 4.33
N ASN A 28 3.51 -17.10 5.37
CA ASN A 28 3.79 -16.59 6.70
C ASN A 28 3.53 -17.67 7.77
N PRO A 29 4.24 -17.63 8.90
CA PRO A 29 4.12 -18.65 9.95
C PRO A 29 2.76 -18.66 10.67
N MET A 30 1.94 -17.63 10.46
CA MET A 30 0.60 -17.52 11.03
C MET A 30 -0.49 -18.14 10.13
N ASN A 31 -0.11 -18.69 8.97
CA ASN A 31 -1.02 -19.19 7.94
C ASN A 31 -2.13 -18.18 7.58
N ALA A 32 -1.82 -16.89 7.69
CA ALA A 32 -2.73 -15.81 7.37
C ALA A 32 -2.88 -15.68 5.85
N SER A 33 -4.04 -15.18 5.42
CA SER A 33 -4.34 -14.98 3.99
C SER A 33 -3.23 -14.18 3.31
N ILE A 34 -2.74 -14.70 2.20
CA ILE A 34 -1.79 -14.00 1.34
C ILE A 34 -2.61 -13.05 0.47
N VAL A 35 -2.26 -11.77 0.51
CA VAL A 35 -2.89 -10.70 -0.28
C VAL A 35 -1.78 -10.06 -1.10
N GLY A 36 -1.77 -10.35 -2.40
CA GLY A 36 -0.87 -9.79 -3.39
C GLY A 36 -1.62 -9.08 -4.52
N CYS A 37 -0.89 -8.68 -5.55
CA CYS A 37 -1.48 -8.00 -6.70
C CYS A 37 -2.45 -8.88 -7.51
N ALA A 38 -2.35 -10.22 -7.40
CA ALA A 38 -3.26 -11.15 -8.06
C ALA A 38 -4.68 -11.06 -7.50
N GLU A 39 -4.82 -10.72 -6.22
CA GLU A 39 -6.09 -10.60 -5.50
C GLU A 39 -6.68 -9.17 -5.56
N ALA A 40 -5.98 -8.23 -6.20
CA ALA A 40 -6.45 -6.84 -6.27
C ALA A 40 -7.66 -6.69 -7.20
N THR A 41 -8.72 -6.04 -6.72
CA THR A 41 -9.95 -5.78 -7.48
C THR A 41 -10.29 -4.30 -7.46
N GLY A 42 -11.19 -3.84 -8.34
CA GLY A 42 -11.63 -2.44 -8.32
C GLY A 42 -12.34 -2.01 -7.03
N PHE A 43 -12.90 -2.97 -6.28
CA PHE A 43 -13.51 -2.72 -4.96
C PHE A 43 -12.51 -2.83 -3.82
N VAL A 44 -11.49 -3.68 -3.95
CA VAL A 44 -10.45 -3.92 -2.94
C VAL A 44 -9.09 -3.77 -3.61
N PRO A 45 -8.56 -2.53 -3.73
CA PRO A 45 -7.25 -2.29 -4.29
C PRO A 45 -6.16 -2.74 -3.32
N VAL A 46 -5.02 -3.18 -3.85
CA VAL A 46 -3.88 -3.64 -3.05
C VAL A 46 -2.73 -2.65 -3.19
N ILE A 47 -2.10 -2.31 -2.06
CA ILE A 47 -0.85 -1.55 -2.03
C ILE A 47 0.25 -2.52 -1.62
N LEU A 48 1.09 -2.90 -2.59
CA LEU A 48 2.24 -3.78 -2.37
C LEU A 48 3.49 -2.94 -2.07
N LEU A 49 4.17 -3.23 -0.97
CA LEU A 49 5.46 -2.63 -0.64
C LEU A 49 6.56 -3.64 -0.99
N GLU A 50 7.53 -3.24 -1.82
CA GLU A 50 8.64 -4.10 -2.25
C GLU A 50 9.99 -3.37 -2.21
N ALA A 51 11.06 -4.10 -1.91
CA ALA A 51 12.41 -3.56 -2.04
C ALA A 51 12.75 -3.41 -3.53
N ALA A 52 13.22 -2.23 -3.94
CA ALA A 52 13.54 -1.91 -5.32
C ALA A 52 14.80 -1.05 -5.40
N ASN A 53 15.51 -1.07 -6.53
CA ASN A 53 16.73 -0.27 -6.68
C ASN A 53 16.47 1.25 -6.69
N ASN A 54 15.24 1.67 -6.96
CA ASN A 54 14.82 3.06 -6.99
C ASN A 54 13.54 3.24 -6.18
N THR A 55 13.43 4.37 -5.50
CA THR A 55 12.20 4.76 -4.80
C THR A 55 11.15 5.26 -5.79
N GLY A 56 9.95 4.67 -5.77
CA GLY A 56 8.89 5.04 -6.72
C GLY A 56 7.53 4.37 -6.45
N ILE A 57 6.50 4.92 -7.09
CA ILE A 57 5.14 4.37 -7.10
C ILE A 57 4.79 4.03 -8.54
N ARG A 58 4.30 2.81 -8.77
CA ARG A 58 3.87 2.33 -10.09
C ARG A 58 2.60 1.51 -9.97
N LEU A 59 1.84 1.42 -11.05
CA LEU A 59 0.79 0.40 -11.15
C LEU A 59 1.43 -0.93 -11.54
N ASP A 60 0.88 -2.03 -11.05
CA ASP A 60 1.28 -3.34 -11.52
C ASP A 60 0.90 -3.50 -13.01
N SER A 61 1.81 -4.04 -13.81
CA SER A 61 1.61 -4.19 -15.25
C SER A 61 0.51 -5.19 -15.61
N SER A 62 0.21 -6.11 -14.70
CA SER A 62 -0.77 -7.18 -14.88
C SER A 62 -2.13 -6.82 -14.29
N ASN A 63 -2.16 -5.91 -13.30
CA ASN A 63 -3.39 -5.49 -12.63
C ASN A 63 -3.33 -4.02 -12.19
N SER A 64 -4.09 -3.15 -12.89
CA SER A 64 -4.16 -1.72 -12.58
C SER A 64 -4.78 -1.39 -11.22
N ASN A 65 -5.41 -2.37 -10.56
CA ASN A 65 -5.94 -2.21 -9.20
C ASN A 65 -4.88 -2.52 -8.11
N CYS A 66 -3.67 -2.91 -8.51
CA CYS A 66 -2.54 -3.04 -7.60
C CYS A 66 -1.57 -1.87 -7.78
N ILE A 67 -1.28 -1.18 -6.69
CA ILE A 67 -0.28 -0.13 -6.60
C ILE A 67 0.96 -0.74 -5.96
N VAL A 68 2.09 -0.66 -6.65
CA VAL A 68 3.38 -1.14 -6.16
C VAL A 68 4.24 0.06 -5.74
N VAL A 69 4.68 0.05 -4.50
CA VAL A 69 5.57 1.05 -3.91
C VAL A 69 6.93 0.40 -3.71
N GLY A 70 7.89 0.81 -4.54
CA GLY A 70 9.27 0.39 -4.47
C GLY A 70 10.09 1.34 -3.60
N GLY A 71 10.92 0.81 -2.71
CA GLY A 71 11.87 1.58 -1.90
C GLY A 71 13.28 0.98 -1.96
N ASP A 72 14.28 1.85 -2.13
CA ASP A 72 15.71 1.50 -2.08
C ASP A 72 16.30 1.48 -0.67
N SER A 73 15.56 2.08 0.26
CA SER A 73 15.93 2.29 1.66
C SER A 73 14.68 2.54 2.49
N ASP A 74 14.79 2.42 3.81
CA ASP A 74 13.71 2.76 4.75
C ASP A 74 13.18 4.19 4.54
N THR A 75 14.10 5.13 4.30
CA THR A 75 13.76 6.52 3.98
C THR A 75 13.01 6.63 2.66
N GLY A 76 13.42 5.86 1.65
CA GLY A 76 12.72 5.76 0.37
C GLY A 76 11.26 5.33 0.51
N PHE A 77 11.01 4.28 1.32
CA PHE A 77 9.64 3.84 1.60
C PHE A 77 8.80 4.89 2.32
N LEU A 78 9.37 5.62 3.28
CA LEU A 78 8.66 6.70 3.98
C LEU A 78 8.30 7.83 2.99
N MET A 79 9.23 8.25 2.14
CA MET A 79 8.97 9.29 1.14
C MET A 79 7.91 8.86 0.12
N ALA A 80 7.94 7.61 -0.35
CA ALA A 80 6.95 7.10 -1.28
C ALA A 80 5.57 6.90 -0.61
N GLY A 81 5.55 6.43 0.65
CA GLY A 81 4.34 6.32 1.45
C GLY A 81 3.67 7.67 1.70
N ASP A 82 4.44 8.70 2.03
CA ASP A 82 3.93 10.06 2.18
C ASP A 82 3.38 10.61 0.86
N ARG A 83 4.07 10.40 -0.26
CA ARG A 83 3.57 10.80 -1.59
C ARG A 83 2.24 10.12 -1.92
N LEU A 84 2.11 8.82 -1.66
CA LEU A 84 0.87 8.07 -1.89
C LEU A 84 -0.26 8.61 -1.02
N LYS A 85 0.02 8.86 0.26
CA LYS A 85 -0.92 9.45 1.20
C LYS A 85 -1.39 10.82 0.69
N TYR A 86 -0.49 11.72 0.33
CA TYR A 86 -0.85 13.03 -0.21
C TYR A 86 -1.64 12.94 -1.53
N ALA A 87 -1.30 12.00 -2.40
CA ALA A 87 -2.04 11.78 -3.65
C ALA A 87 -3.49 11.35 -3.37
N ILE A 88 -3.71 10.47 -2.39
CA ILE A 88 -5.05 10.05 -1.96
C ILE A 88 -5.80 11.23 -1.32
N LEU A 89 -5.13 12.02 -0.48
CA LEU A 89 -5.70 13.19 0.18
C LEU A 89 -6.14 14.29 -0.79
N GLN A 90 -5.32 14.57 -1.81
CA GLN A 90 -5.58 15.62 -2.80
C GLN A 90 -6.47 15.14 -3.96
N GLY A 91 -6.54 13.83 -4.20
CA GLY A 91 -7.40 13.23 -5.23
C GLY A 91 -8.89 13.20 -4.89
N GLY A 92 -9.29 13.61 -3.68
CA GLY A 92 -10.69 13.70 -3.24
C GLY A 92 -11.42 14.99 -3.61
N GLU A 93 -10.73 15.98 -4.20
CA GLU A 93 -11.33 17.21 -4.72
C GLU A 93 -11.28 17.23 -6.25
N LYS A 94 -12.20 16.50 -6.89
CA LYS A 94 -12.72 16.81 -8.24
C LYS A 94 -14.18 16.45 -8.34
#